data_AF-A0A952FSX5-F1
#
_entry.id   AF-A0A952FSX5-F1
#
_cell.length_a   1.000
_cell.length_b   1.000
_cell.length_c   1.000
_cell.angle_alpha   90.00
_cell.angle_beta   90.00
_cell.angle_gamma   90.00
#
_symmetry.space_group_name_H-M   'P 1'
#
loop_
_entity.id
_entity.type
_entity.pdbx_description
1 polymer ?
#
loop_
_entity_poly.entity_id
_entity_poly.type
_entity_poly.pdbx_seq_one_letter_code
_entity_poly.pdbx_strand_id
1 'polypeptide(L)'
;MPSGDIAWLARELAAPPEAAGGAIAPALRRLLDLGCDPSDLTTVIRTMQWQLLFRLCYLLDDPELEGEDKPVDDLAWGLFEVDADGRPGRAVNGLHESVLDADPEEKETRG
;
A
#
# COMPACT_ATOMS: atom_id res chain seq x y z
N MET A 1 23.41 0.57 6.19
CA MET A 1 22.35 -0.27 6.77
C MET A 1 21.06 0.48 6.54
N PRO A 2 20.08 -0.06 5.80
CA PRO A 2 18.81 0.63 5.65
C PRO A 2 18.25 0.81 7.06
N SER A 3 17.95 2.04 7.45
CA SER A 3 17.30 2.31 8.72
C SER A 3 15.86 1.85 8.57
N GLY A 4 15.61 0.56 8.79
CA GLY A 4 14.27 0.03 8.91
C GLY A 4 13.63 0.74 10.09
N ASP A 5 12.79 1.73 9.82
CA ASP A 5 11.99 2.37 10.85
C ASP A 5 11.08 1.29 11.45
N ILE A 6 11.44 0.77 12.62
CA ILE A 6 10.67 -0.25 13.34
C ILE A 6 9.64 0.37 14.29
N ALA A 7 9.46 1.70 14.29
CA ALA A 7 8.51 2.35 15.19
C ALA A 7 7.06 1.90 14.93
N TRP A 8 6.74 1.50 13.69
CA TRP A 8 5.44 0.92 13.34
C TRP A 8 5.16 -0.35 14.16
N LEU A 9 6.17 -1.19 14.41
CA LEU A 9 6.01 -2.47 15.12
C LEU A 9 5.50 -2.26 16.54
N ALA A 10 6.05 -1.27 17.25
CA ALA A 10 5.60 -0.91 18.60
C ALA A 10 4.15 -0.41 18.61
N ARG A 11 3.76 0.38 17.59
CA ARG A 11 2.38 0.86 17.43
C ARG A 11 1.40 -0.29 17.20
N GLU A 12 1.72 -1.20 16.28
CA GLU A 12 0.85 -2.35 15.98
C GLU A 12 0.75 -3.31 17.17
N LEU A 13 1.85 -3.55 17.89
CA LEU A 13 1.85 -4.40 19.10
C LEU A 13 1.05 -3.81 20.27
N ALA A 14 0.82 -2.49 20.27
CA ALA A 14 0.03 -1.79 21.28
C ALA A 14 -1.45 -1.62 20.87
N ALA A 15 -1.81 -1.95 19.64
CA ALA A 15 -3.18 -1.82 19.16
C ALA A 15 -4.12 -2.83 19.88
N PRO A 16 -5.36 -2.43 20.20
CA PRO A 16 -6.33 -3.34 20.81
C PRO A 16 -6.73 -4.44 19.80
N PRO A 17 -6.91 -5.69 20.24
CA PRO A 17 -7.31 -6.81 19.36
C PRO A 17 -8.59 -6.57 18.55
N GLU A 18 -9.46 -5.70 19.03
CA GLU A 18 -10.78 -5.37 18.47
C GLU A 18 -10.72 -4.28 17.39
N ALA A 19 -9.56 -3.63 17.21
CA ALA A 19 -9.37 -2.71 16.11
C ALA A 19 -9.42 -3.44 14.75
N ALA A 20 -9.77 -2.72 13.70
CA ALA A 20 -9.59 -3.23 12.34
C ALA A 20 -8.13 -3.64 12.14
N GLY A 21 -7.90 -4.90 11.75
CA GLY A 21 -6.54 -5.45 11.64
C GLY A 21 -5.91 -5.92 12.96
N GLY A 22 -6.62 -5.90 14.10
CA GLY A 22 -6.08 -6.24 15.42
C GLY A 22 -5.52 -7.66 15.59
N ALA A 23 -5.79 -8.57 14.63
CA ALA A 23 -5.14 -9.87 14.53
C ALA A 23 -3.61 -9.79 14.25
N ILE A 24 -3.12 -8.63 13.80
CA ILE A 24 -1.70 -8.43 13.48
C ILE A 24 -0.80 -8.50 14.71
N ALA A 25 -1.23 -7.91 15.84
CA ALA A 25 -0.44 -7.83 17.07
C ALA A 25 -0.05 -9.22 17.62
N PRO A 26 -0.97 -10.20 17.81
CA PRO A 26 -0.59 -11.53 18.25
C PRO A 26 0.23 -12.30 17.22
N ALA A 27 0.08 -12.03 15.91
CA ALA A 27 0.91 -12.65 14.89
C ALA A 27 2.35 -12.14 14.94
N LEU A 28 2.54 -10.83 15.04
CA LEU A 28 3.85 -10.19 15.19
C LEU A 28 4.56 -10.67 16.46
N ARG A 29 3.85 -10.79 17.58
CA ARG A 29 4.43 -11.32 18.83
C ARG A 29 5.01 -12.72 18.63
N ARG A 30 4.25 -13.63 18.00
CA ARG A 30 4.74 -15.00 17.72
C ARG A 30 5.98 -15.01 16.83
N LEU A 31 6.05 -14.13 15.82
CA LEU A 31 7.22 -14.04 14.94
C LEU A 31 8.46 -13.52 15.69
N LEU A 32 8.29 -12.50 16.53
CA LEU A 32 9.37 -11.98 17.38
C LEU A 32 9.84 -13.01 18.42
N ASP A 33 8.92 -13.75 19.03
CA ASP A 33 9.23 -14.81 20.00
C ASP A 33 10.02 -15.98 19.35
N LEU A 34 9.86 -16.17 18.03
CA LEU A 34 10.66 -17.12 17.23
C LEU A 34 12.04 -16.56 16.83
N GLY A 35 12.34 -15.31 17.17
CA GLY A 35 13.61 -14.66 16.88
C GLY A 35 13.71 -14.02 15.49
N CYS A 36 12.60 -13.74 14.81
CA CYS A 36 12.62 -12.97 13.56
C CYS A 36 13.20 -11.57 13.79
N ASP A 37 14.08 -11.11 12.88
CA ASP A 37 14.60 -9.75 12.91
C ASP A 37 13.47 -8.75 12.58
N PRO A 38 13.20 -7.74 13.44
CA PRO A 38 12.23 -6.68 13.15
C PRO A 38 12.48 -5.94 11.83
N SER A 39 13.74 -5.86 11.38
CA SER A 39 14.12 -5.24 10.11
C SER A 39 13.63 -6.08 8.93
N ASP A 40 13.76 -7.40 8.99
CA ASP A 40 13.25 -8.30 7.95
C ASP A 40 11.72 -8.25 7.86
N LEU A 41 11.04 -8.17 9.02
CA LEU A 41 9.58 -7.98 9.06
C LEU A 41 9.17 -6.66 8.39
N THR A 42 9.94 -5.59 8.61
CA THR A 42 9.71 -4.29 7.98
C THR A 42 9.88 -4.39 6.46
N THR A 43 10.94 -5.04 5.98
CA THR A 43 11.18 -5.27 4.55
C THR A 43 10.03 -6.04 3.90
N VAL A 44 9.58 -7.13 4.52
CA VAL A 44 8.47 -7.95 4.00
C VAL A 44 7.18 -7.13 3.92
N ILE A 45 6.80 -6.46 5.01
CA ILE A 45 5.54 -5.71 5.06
C ILE A 45 5.56 -4.53 4.08
N ARG A 46 6.66 -3.78 4.04
CA ARG A 46 6.79 -2.65 3.09
C ARG A 46 6.68 -3.13 1.65
N THR A 47 7.34 -4.25 1.30
CA THR A 47 7.28 -4.84 -0.04
C THR A 47 5.84 -5.24 -0.39
N MET A 48 5.14 -5.93 0.51
CA MET A 48 3.74 -6.35 0.27
C MET A 48 2.79 -5.16 0.15
N GLN A 49 2.98 -4.12 0.97
CA GLN A 49 2.19 -2.89 0.91
C GLN A 49 2.43 -2.13 -0.40
N TRP A 50 3.69 -2.00 -0.82
CA TRP A 50 4.03 -1.41 -2.11
C TRP A 50 3.39 -2.19 -3.26
N GLN A 51 3.49 -3.52 -3.29
CA GLN A 51 2.88 -4.35 -4.34
C GLN A 51 1.36 -4.18 -4.40
N LEU A 52 0.70 -4.14 -3.24
CA LEU A 52 -0.75 -3.94 -3.17
C LEU A 52 -1.15 -2.55 -3.69
N LEU A 53 -0.48 -1.51 -3.21
CA LEU A 53 -0.74 -0.13 -3.62
C LEU A 53 -0.49 0.07 -5.11
N PHE A 54 0.63 -0.45 -5.62
CA PHE A 54 0.97 -0.41 -7.04
C PHE A 54 -0.13 -1.06 -7.87
N ARG A 55 -0.53 -2.30 -7.55
CA ARG A 55 -1.58 -3.02 -8.30
C ARG A 55 -2.94 -2.32 -8.22
N LEU A 56 -3.30 -1.78 -7.07
CA LEU A 56 -4.55 -1.03 -6.91
C LEU A 56 -4.54 0.25 -7.76
N CYS A 57 -3.44 1.00 -7.74
CA CYS A 57 -3.31 2.20 -8.56
C CYS A 57 -3.30 1.86 -10.06
N TYR A 58 -2.65 0.76 -10.43
CA TYR A 58 -2.63 0.27 -11.80
C TYR A 58 -4.04 -0.13 -12.27
N LEU A 59 -4.82 -0.81 -11.42
CA LEU A 59 -6.22 -1.13 -11.71
C LEU A 59 -7.09 0.13 -11.90
N LEU A 60 -6.86 1.19 -11.13
CA LEU A 60 -7.57 2.45 -11.29
C LEU A 60 -7.21 3.18 -12.59
N ASP A 61 -5.97 3.05 -13.04
CA ASP A 61 -5.49 3.61 -14.30
C ASP A 61 -5.96 2.76 -15.51
N ASP A 62 -6.03 1.43 -15.36
CA ASP A 62 -6.42 0.48 -16.39
C ASP A 62 -7.36 -0.62 -15.82
N PRO A 63 -8.68 -0.38 -15.80
CA PRO A 63 -9.65 -1.33 -15.30
C PRO A 63 -9.89 -2.52 -16.24
N GLU A 64 -9.27 -2.58 -17.42
CA GLU A 64 -9.46 -3.68 -18.38
C GLU A 64 -8.73 -4.97 -17.98
N LEU A 65 -7.88 -4.89 -16.95
CA LEU A 65 -7.04 -5.98 -16.48
C LEU A 65 -7.73 -6.98 -15.56
N GLU A 66 -8.96 -6.71 -15.11
CA GLU A 66 -9.74 -7.67 -14.30
C GLU A 66 -10.32 -8.84 -15.10
N GLY A 67 -10.06 -8.90 -16.42
CA GLY A 67 -10.54 -9.98 -17.29
C GLY A 67 -11.95 -9.75 -17.81
N GLU A 68 -12.50 -10.76 -18.48
CA GLU A 68 -13.77 -10.69 -19.24
C GLU A 68 -15.03 -10.49 -18.36
N ASP A 69 -14.91 -10.51 -17.03
CA ASP A 69 -16.01 -10.29 -16.08
C ASP A 69 -16.18 -8.80 -15.72
N LYS A 70 -16.21 -7.91 -16.71
CA LYS A 70 -16.64 -6.52 -16.48
C LYS A 70 -18.17 -6.55 -16.21
N PRO A 71 -18.65 -6.11 -15.03
CA PRO A 71 -20.09 -6.12 -14.75
C PRO A 71 -20.88 -5.16 -15.65
N VAL A 72 -20.21 -4.20 -16.33
CA VAL A 72 -20.80 -3.24 -17.27
C VAL A 72 -19.75 -2.85 -18.32
N ASP A 73 -20.00 -3.15 -19.60
CA ASP A 73 -19.06 -2.88 -20.72
C ASP A 73 -18.80 -1.38 -20.98
N ASP A 74 -19.67 -0.50 -20.48
CA ASP A 74 -19.61 0.95 -20.71
C ASP A 74 -19.25 1.77 -19.45
N LEU A 75 -18.74 1.12 -18.39
CA LEU A 75 -18.36 1.80 -17.15
C LEU A 75 -16.83 1.84 -17.00
N ALA A 76 -16.30 3.05 -16.86
CA ALA A 76 -14.88 3.28 -16.55
C ALA A 76 -14.76 4.03 -15.21
N TRP A 77 -13.73 3.70 -14.45
CA TRP A 77 -13.32 4.44 -13.27
C TRP A 77 -12.12 5.32 -13.61
N GLY A 78 -12.03 6.48 -13.00
CA GLY A 78 -10.88 7.36 -13.14
C GLY A 78 -10.69 8.20 -11.89
N LEU A 79 -9.44 8.58 -11.63
CA LEU A 79 -9.10 9.46 -10.53
C LEU A 79 -8.98 10.91 -11.03
N PHE A 80 -9.63 11.84 -10.34
CA PHE A 80 -9.65 13.25 -10.72
C PHE A 80 -9.44 14.13 -9.50
N GLU A 81 -8.81 15.28 -9.71
CA GLU A 81 -8.92 16.40 -8.79
C GLU A 81 -10.35 16.93 -8.80
N VAL A 82 -10.87 17.34 -7.65
CA VAL A 82 -12.21 17.93 -7.54
C VAL A 82 -12.11 19.37 -7.08
N ASP A 83 -12.99 20.22 -7.60
CA ASP A 83 -13.16 21.59 -7.11
C ASP A 83 -13.89 21.62 -5.76
N ALA A 84 -14.11 22.82 -5.21
CA ALA A 84 -14.81 23.00 -3.94
C ALA A 84 -16.27 22.52 -3.95
N ASP A 85 -16.86 22.37 -5.13
CA ASP A 85 -18.22 21.89 -5.32
C ASP A 85 -18.27 20.37 -5.65
N GLY A 86 -17.11 19.70 -5.66
CA GLY A 86 -16.99 18.28 -5.96
C GLY A 86 -17.03 17.94 -7.45
N ARG A 87 -16.85 18.92 -8.35
CA ARG A 87 -16.82 18.65 -9.80
C ARG A 87 -15.43 18.18 -10.23
N PRO A 88 -15.34 17.14 -11.09
CA PRO A 88 -14.06 16.63 -11.56
C PRO A 88 -13.38 17.66 -12.48
N GLY A 89 -12.09 17.87 -12.23
CA GLY A 89 -11.19 18.69 -13.02
C GLY A 89 -10.14 17.84 -13.75
N ARG A 90 -8.88 18.00 -13.36
CA ARG A 90 -7.76 17.29 -13.99
C ARG A 90 -7.78 15.80 -13.64
N ALA A 91 -7.62 14.94 -14.65
CA ALA A 91 -7.39 13.52 -14.46
C ALA A 91 -5.98 13.28 -13.87
N VAL A 92 -5.91 12.43 -12.84
CA VAL A 92 -4.66 11.94 -12.26
C VAL A 92 -4.36 10.59 -12.90
N ASN A 93 -3.29 10.52 -13.70
CA ASN A 93 -2.85 9.31 -14.36
C ASN A 93 -1.51 8.85 -13.79
N GLY A 94 -1.23 7.54 -13.86
CA GLY A 94 0.08 7.01 -13.47
C GLY A 94 0.29 7.07 -11.96
N LEU A 95 -0.79 6.91 -11.18
CA LEU A 95 -0.69 6.96 -9.73
C LEU A 95 0.22 5.86 -9.17
N HIS A 96 0.28 4.71 -9.86
CA HIS A 96 1.17 3.61 -9.51
C HIS A 96 2.65 4.02 -9.53
N GLU A 97 3.05 4.90 -10.45
CA GLU A 97 4.41 5.46 -10.48
C GLU A 97 4.66 6.43 -9.31
N SER A 98 3.63 7.17 -8.87
CA SER A 98 3.76 8.05 -7.70
C SER A 98 3.94 7.26 -6.40
N VAL A 99 3.36 6.06 -6.29
CA VAL A 99 3.61 5.14 -5.17
C VAL A 99 5.06 4.66 -5.16
N LEU A 100 5.61 4.37 -6.35
CA LEU A 100 7.00 3.98 -6.54
C LEU A 100 7.96 5.11 -6.11
N ASP A 101 7.70 6.32 -6.59
CA ASP A 101 8.45 7.53 -6.26
C ASP A 101 8.25 7.98 -4.81
N ALA A 102 7.30 7.43 -4.07
CA ALA A 102 7.16 7.70 -2.64
C ALA A 102 8.00 6.76 -1.79
N ASP A 103 8.48 5.64 -2.33
CA ASP A 103 9.23 4.63 -1.59
C ASP A 103 10.70 5.09 -1.32
N PRO A 104 11.09 5.29 -0.05
CA PRO A 104 12.43 5.77 0.31
C PRO A 104 13.57 4.89 -0.19
N GLU A 105 13.46 3.55 -0.21
CA GLU A 105 14.59 2.71 -0.63
C GLU A 105 14.67 2.53 -2.16
N GLU A 106 13.56 2.72 -2.89
CA GLU A 106 13.62 2.77 -4.34
C GLU A 106 14.36 4.02 -4.83
N LYS A 107 14.21 5.15 -4.13
CA LYS A 107 15.00 6.37 -4.40
C LYS A 107 16.50 6.14 -4.21
N GLU A 108 16.90 5.40 -3.18
CA GLU A 108 18.31 5.08 -2.94
C GLU A 108 18.89 4.14 -4.01
N THR A 109 18.07 3.28 -4.61
CA THR A 109 18.51 2.33 -5.64
C THR A 109 18.58 2.96 -7.04
N ARG A 110 17.83 4.04 -7.29
CA ARG A 110 17.81 4.80 -8.56
C ARG A 110 18.74 6.03 -8.58
N GLY A 111 19.42 6.33 -7.47
CA GLY A 111 20.30 7.49 -7.28
C GLY A 111 21.76 7.27 -7.66
#